data_AF-A0AA35R5B6-F1
#
_entry.id   AF-A0AA35R5B6-F1
#
_cell.length_a   1.000
_cell.length_b   1.000
_cell.length_c   1.000
_cell.angle_alpha   90.00
_cell.angle_beta   90.00
_cell.angle_gamma   90.00
#
_symmetry.space_group_name_H-M   'P 1'
#
loop_
_entity.id
_entity.type
_entity.pdbx_description
1 polymer ?
#
loop_
_entity_poly.entity_id
_entity_poly.type
_entity_poly.pdbx_seq_one_letter_code
_entity_poly.pdbx_strand_id
1 'polypeptide(L)'
;MLRRQARLRREYLYRKSLEDKERSILERKRKLRDALEGGRVIPTELQKDALELRKAMKYDDDEREDLAAATHMDDEYVWAGVEDPKIVVTTSHDPSSRLKQFAKELRLIFPNAQRLNRGNYVMSQLVQACVANDVTDLIIIHEHRGDPGILIM
;
A
#
# COMPACT_ATOMS: atom_id res chain seq x y z
N MET A 1 3.00 21.77 3.18
CA MET A 1 2.69 20.32 3.30
C MET A 1 2.19 19.70 1.99
N LEU A 2 1.11 20.22 1.38
CA LEU A 2 0.47 19.65 0.18
C LEU A 2 1.42 19.35 -1.01
N ARG A 3 2.37 20.24 -1.31
CA ARG A 3 3.35 20.03 -2.39
C ARG A 3 4.31 18.85 -2.14
N ARG A 4 4.67 18.61 -0.87
CA ARG A 4 5.56 17.50 -0.49
C ARG A 4 4.85 16.16 -0.72
N GLN A 5 3.59 16.02 -0.30
CA GLN A 5 2.81 14.80 -0.51
C GLN A 5 2.57 14.52 -1.99
N ALA A 6 2.22 15.55 -2.78
CA ALA A 6 2.06 15.39 -4.22
C ALA A 6 3.37 15.02 -4.95
N ARG A 7 4.52 15.42 -4.41
CA ARG A 7 5.83 14.98 -4.90
C ARG A 7 6.10 13.53 -4.53
N LEU A 8 5.98 13.17 -3.24
CA LEU A 8 6.20 11.81 -2.74
C LEU A 8 5.31 10.78 -3.45
N ARG A 9 4.04 11.11 -3.69
CA ARG A 9 3.12 10.22 -4.43
C ARG A 9 3.57 10.01 -5.87
N ARG A 10 4.09 11.04 -6.55
CA ARG A 10 4.62 10.92 -7.91
C ARG A 10 5.90 10.09 -7.94
N GLU A 11 6.79 10.30 -6.97
CA GLU A 11 8.00 9.51 -6.80
C GLU A 11 7.67 8.03 -6.54
N TYR A 12 6.67 7.75 -5.68
CA TYR A 12 6.18 6.39 -5.43
C TYR A 12 5.61 5.73 -6.68
N LEU A 13 4.70 6.39 -7.40
CA LEU A 13 4.12 5.85 -8.62
C LEU A 13 5.19 5.59 -9.71
N TYR A 14 6.19 6.48 -9.80
CA TYR A 14 7.31 6.29 -10.71
C TYR A 14 8.14 5.06 -10.32
N ARG A 15 8.49 4.91 -9.04
CA ARG A 15 9.22 3.74 -8.52
C ARG A 15 8.46 2.45 -8.80
N LYS A 16 7.16 2.40 -8.49
CA LYS A 16 6.29 1.24 -8.75
C LYS A 16 6.24 0.87 -10.23
N SER A 17 6.25 1.85 -11.13
CA SER A 17 6.30 1.61 -12.58
C SER A 17 7.63 1.03 -13.09
N LEU A 18 8.73 1.27 -12.36
CA LEU A 18 10.03 0.66 -12.65
C LEU A 18 10.11 -0.74 -12.07
N GLU A 19 9.53 -0.95 -10.88
CA GLU A 19 9.48 -2.25 -10.20
C GLU A 19 8.83 -3.33 -11.07
N ASP A 20 7.73 -3.04 -11.78
CA ASP A 20 7.12 -3.99 -12.70
C ASP A 20 8.09 -4.47 -13.80
N LYS A 21 8.91 -3.54 -14.33
CA LYS A 21 9.94 -3.86 -15.33
C LYS A 21 11.08 -4.66 -14.69
N GLU A 22 11.54 -4.24 -13.52
CA GLU A 22 12.59 -4.92 -12.76
C GLU A 22 12.17 -6.34 -12.37
N ARG A 23 10.92 -6.55 -11.94
CA ARG A 23 10.35 -7.89 -11.65
C ARG A 23 10.41 -8.79 -12.88
N SER A 24 10.06 -8.27 -14.06
CA SER A 24 10.14 -9.05 -15.31
C SER A 24 11.59 -9.42 -15.66
N ILE A 25 12.56 -8.54 -15.39
CA ILE A 25 13.98 -8.79 -15.59
C ILE A 25 14.49 -9.82 -14.58
N LEU A 26 14.07 -9.69 -13.32
CA LEU A 26 14.43 -10.58 -12.22
C LEU A 26 13.91 -12.00 -12.46
N GLU A 27 12.68 -12.17 -12.95
CA GLU A 27 12.17 -13.48 -13.36
C GLU A 27 13.00 -14.11 -14.50
N ARG A 28 13.41 -13.31 -15.48
CA ARG A 28 14.28 -13.78 -16.57
C ARG A 28 15.67 -14.16 -16.06
N LYS A 29 16.22 -13.38 -15.13
CA LYS A 29 17.49 -13.69 -14.47
C LYS A 29 17.39 -15.00 -13.67
N ARG A 30 16.36 -15.17 -12.85
CA ARG A 30 16.12 -16.40 -12.08
C ARG A 30 16.04 -17.64 -12.97
N LYS A 31 15.27 -17.59 -14.07
CA LYS A 31 15.19 -18.69 -15.05
C LYS A 31 16.54 -19.03 -15.69
N LEU A 32 17.38 -18.02 -15.93
CA LEU A 32 18.72 -18.22 -16.48
C LEU A 32 19.66 -18.83 -15.41
N ARG A 33 19.58 -18.40 -14.15
CA ARG A 33 20.33 -18.98 -13.03
C ARG A 33 19.98 -20.46 -12.84
N ASP A 34 18.68 -20.78 -12.80
CA ASP A 34 18.18 -22.16 -12.67
C ASP A 34 18.64 -23.07 -13.83
N ALA A 35 18.66 -22.55 -15.06
CA ALA A 35 19.12 -23.29 -16.23
C ALA A 35 20.63 -23.57 -16.19
N LEU A 36 21.42 -22.60 -15.71
CA LEU A 36 22.87 -22.73 -15.55
C LEU A 36 23.24 -23.71 -14.44
N GLU A 37 22.58 -23.63 -13.27
CA GLU A 37 22.78 -24.55 -12.14
C GLU A 37 22.30 -25.97 -12.48
N GLY A 38 21.14 -26.09 -13.13
CA GLY A 38 20.58 -27.37 -13.54
C GLY A 38 21.22 -28.00 -14.77
N GLY A 39 22.18 -27.34 -15.42
CA GLY A 39 22.82 -27.82 -16.65
C GLY A 39 21.84 -28.03 -17.82
N ARG A 40 20.68 -27.37 -17.81
CA ARG A 40 19.63 -27.51 -18.82
C ARG A 40 19.85 -26.53 -19.96
N VAL A 41 19.27 -26.84 -21.12
CA VAL A 41 19.32 -25.93 -22.28
C VAL A 41 18.58 -24.63 -21.95
N ILE A 42 19.23 -23.50 -22.18
CA ILE A 42 18.65 -22.16 -21.97
C ILE A 42 17.42 -21.99 -22.89
N PRO A 43 16.27 -21.52 -22.38
CA PRO A 43 15.09 -21.25 -23.18
C PRO A 43 15.38 -20.35 -24.39
N THR A 44 14.82 -20.67 -25.55
CA THR A 44 15.08 -19.98 -26.84
C THR A 44 14.84 -18.47 -26.76
N GLU A 45 13.88 -18.03 -25.95
CA GLU A 45 13.55 -16.61 -25.72
C GLU A 45 14.65 -15.85 -24.97
N LEU A 46 15.41 -16.54 -24.10
CA LEU A 46 16.49 -15.96 -23.30
C LEU A 46 17.84 -16.05 -23.99
N GLN A 47 18.01 -16.91 -25.01
CA GLN A 47 19.31 -17.15 -25.64
C GLN A 47 19.93 -15.89 -26.28
N LYS A 48 19.10 -14.99 -26.83
CA LYS A 48 19.57 -13.72 -27.43
C LYS A 48 20.10 -12.75 -26.39
N ASP A 49 19.40 -12.66 -25.25
CA ASP A 49 19.72 -11.71 -24.17
C ASP A 49 20.64 -12.33 -23.10
N ALA A 50 20.95 -13.63 -23.19
CA ALA A 50 21.67 -14.40 -22.18
C ALA A 50 23.05 -13.82 -21.87
N LEU A 51 23.76 -13.28 -22.86
CA LEU A 51 25.10 -12.73 -22.66
C LEU A 51 25.06 -11.40 -21.88
N GLU A 52 24.04 -10.58 -22.11
CA GLU A 52 23.82 -9.32 -21.40
C GLU A 52 23.30 -9.56 -19.98
N LEU A 53 22.30 -10.45 -19.84
CA LEU A 53 21.77 -10.86 -18.54
C LEU A 53 22.85 -11.48 -17.66
N ARG A 54 23.72 -12.33 -18.22
CA ARG A 54 24.86 -12.91 -17.49
C ARG A 54 25.88 -11.86 -17.05
N LYS A 55 26.10 -10.80 -17.83
CA LYS A 55 26.97 -9.69 -17.40
C LYS A 55 26.32 -8.89 -16.28
N ALA A 56 25.02 -8.63 -16.37
CA ALA A 56 24.26 -7.92 -15.35
C ALA A 56 24.21 -8.71 -14.03
N MET A 57 24.01 -10.03 -14.08
CA MET A 57 24.02 -10.93 -12.92
C MET A 57 25.31 -10.86 -12.10
N LYS A 58 26.45 -10.58 -12.73
CA LYS A 58 27.73 -10.47 -11.99
C LYS A 58 27.77 -9.29 -11.01
N TYR A 59 26.88 -8.33 -11.19
CA TYR A 59 26.79 -7.14 -10.35
C TYR A 59 25.57 -7.16 -9.43
N ASP A 60 24.73 -8.19 -9.50
CA ASP A 60 23.63 -8.37 -8.55
C ASP A 60 24.18 -9.04 -7.28
N ASP A 61 23.95 -8.44 -6.12
CA ASP A 61 24.20 -9.10 -4.82
C ASP A 61 23.09 -10.13 -4.58
N ASP A 62 23.44 -11.41 -4.51
CA ASP A 62 22.48 -12.51 -4.29
C ASP A 62 21.66 -12.32 -3.00
N GLU A 63 22.22 -11.65 -1.97
CA GLU A 63 21.52 -11.35 -0.71
C GLU A 63 20.34 -10.37 -0.86
N ARG A 64 20.37 -9.45 -1.84
CA ARG A 64 19.28 -8.47 -2.06
C ARG A 64 18.05 -9.12 -2.69
N GLU A 65 18.24 -10.16 -3.48
CA GLU A 65 17.17 -10.82 -4.23
C GLU A 65 16.22 -11.59 -3.29
N ASP A 66 16.76 -12.22 -2.26
CA ASP A 66 16.00 -12.96 -1.25
C ASP A 66 15.25 -12.04 -0.28
N LEU A 67 15.84 -10.91 0.12
CA LEU A 67 15.16 -9.92 0.98
C LEU A 67 14.01 -9.21 0.24
N ALA A 68 14.17 -8.92 -1.05
CA ALA A 68 13.11 -8.30 -1.85
C ALA A 68 11.89 -9.22 -2.04
N ALA A 69 12.11 -10.54 -2.14
CA ALA A 69 11.03 -11.53 -2.19
C ALA A 69 10.32 -11.75 -0.84
N ALA A 70 11.05 -11.61 0.27
CA ALA A 70 10.50 -11.79 1.62
C ALA A 70 9.63 -10.61 2.09
N THR A 71 9.86 -9.42 1.55
CA THR A 71 9.14 -8.20 1.95
C THR A 71 7.84 -8.05 1.13
N HIS A 72 6.94 -9.04 1.25
CA HIS A 72 5.59 -8.99 0.67
C HIS A 72 4.64 -8.06 1.46
N MET A 73 5.16 -7.07 2.18
CA MET A 73 4.35 -6.04 2.81
C MET A 73 4.18 -4.89 1.82
N ASP A 74 2.94 -4.46 1.61
CA ASP A 74 2.61 -3.28 0.80
C ASP A 74 3.52 -2.09 1.20
N ASP A 75 4.15 -1.44 0.21
CA ASP A 75 5.10 -0.32 0.42
C ASP A 75 4.44 0.85 1.19
N GLU A 76 3.11 0.97 1.10
CA GLU A 76 2.34 1.94 1.87
C GLU A 76 2.42 1.74 3.39
N TYR A 77 2.61 0.50 3.85
CA TYR A 77 2.60 0.11 5.27
C TYR A 77 3.98 -0.36 5.78
N VAL A 78 5.07 0.09 5.16
CA VAL A 78 6.44 -0.26 5.58
C VAL A 78 6.73 0.06 7.05
N TRP A 79 6.05 1.07 7.61
CA TRP A 79 6.18 1.48 9.01
C TRP A 79 5.28 0.70 9.98
N ALA A 80 4.55 -0.31 9.50
CA ALA A 80 3.73 -1.15 10.37
C ALA A 80 4.60 -1.83 11.45
N GLY A 81 4.19 -1.68 12.71
CA GLY A 81 4.91 -2.19 13.87
C GLY A 81 5.94 -1.23 14.49
N VAL A 82 6.20 -0.07 13.89
CA VAL A 82 7.05 0.98 14.48
C VAL A 82 6.23 1.95 15.32
N GLU A 83 5.08 2.39 14.81
CA GLU A 83 4.15 3.29 15.49
C GLU A 83 2.75 2.70 15.53
N ASP A 84 2.02 3.00 16.62
CA ASP A 84 0.62 2.59 16.75
C ASP A 84 -0.27 3.38 15.78
N PRO A 85 -1.18 2.73 15.05
CA PRO A 85 -2.06 3.39 14.11
C PRO A 85 -3.02 4.35 14.83
N LYS A 86 -3.23 5.51 14.22
CA LYS A 86 -4.20 6.51 14.68
C LYS A 86 -5.37 6.51 13.71
N ILE A 87 -6.47 5.90 14.12
CA ILE A 87 -7.63 5.68 13.26
C ILE A 87 -8.70 6.71 13.59
N VAL A 88 -9.27 7.36 12.58
CA VAL A 88 -10.45 8.23 12.74
C VAL A 88 -11.66 7.58 12.09
N VAL A 89 -12.74 7.43 12.86
CA VAL A 89 -14.03 6.94 12.39
C VAL A 89 -15.00 8.11 12.26
N THR A 90 -15.54 8.31 11.06
CA THR A 90 -16.56 9.31 10.77
C THR A 90 -17.75 8.70 10.02
N THR A 91 -18.87 9.39 10.04
CA THR A 91 -20.10 9.00 9.34
C THR A 91 -20.32 9.86 8.09
N SER A 92 -21.43 9.59 7.40
CA SER A 92 -22.08 10.51 6.45
C SER A 92 -22.44 11.87 7.08
N HIS A 93 -22.84 12.83 6.23
CA HIS A 93 -23.13 14.23 6.60
C HIS A 93 -24.27 14.36 7.61
N ASP A 94 -25.40 13.69 7.37
CA ASP A 94 -26.53 13.63 8.31
C ASP A 94 -26.81 12.17 8.70
N PRO A 95 -26.17 11.67 9.77
CA PRO A 95 -26.27 10.27 10.17
C PRO A 95 -27.48 10.02 11.07
N SER A 96 -28.16 8.89 10.85
CA SER A 96 -29.21 8.38 11.72
C SER A 96 -28.69 8.04 13.11
N SER A 97 -29.61 7.89 14.07
CA SER A 97 -29.28 7.42 15.42
C SER A 97 -28.61 6.05 15.43
N ARG A 98 -29.04 5.15 14.52
CA ARG A 98 -28.49 3.80 14.38
C ARG A 98 -27.06 3.83 13.83
N LEU A 99 -26.78 4.66 12.83
CA LEU A 99 -25.42 4.85 12.32
C LEU A 99 -24.49 5.50 13.36
N LYS A 100 -25.00 6.44 14.17
CA LYS A 100 -24.22 7.00 15.29
C LYS A 100 -23.85 5.94 16.33
N GLN A 101 -24.75 5.00 16.62
CA GLN A 101 -24.47 3.87 17.51
C GLN A 101 -23.45 2.92 16.88
N PHE A 102 -23.64 2.56 15.61
CA PHE A 102 -22.72 1.69 14.88
C PHE A 102 -21.30 2.28 14.78
N ALA A 103 -21.16 3.58 14.54
CA ALA A 103 -19.86 4.26 14.56
C ALA A 103 -19.19 4.22 15.95
N LYS A 104 -19.98 4.17 17.03
CA LYS A 104 -19.45 4.00 18.40
C LYS A 104 -18.99 2.56 18.63
N GLU A 105 -19.71 1.57 18.11
CA GLU A 105 -19.33 0.16 18.17
C GLU A 105 -18.04 -0.09 17.37
N LEU A 106 -17.92 0.46 16.16
CA LEU A 106 -16.69 0.37 15.36
C LEU A 106 -15.49 1.01 16.05
N ARG A 107 -15.69 2.12 16.76
CA ARG A 107 -14.62 2.73 17.58
C ARG A 107 -14.13 1.78 18.69
N LEU A 108 -14.98 0.90 19.20
CA LEU A 108 -14.61 -0.06 20.24
C LEU A 108 -13.90 -1.29 19.68
N ILE A 109 -14.10 -1.61 18.41
CA ILE A 109 -13.44 -2.73 17.72
C ILE A 109 -11.96 -2.41 17.50
N PHE A 110 -11.67 -1.20 17.02
CA PHE A 110 -10.29 -0.80 16.73
C PHE A 110 -9.63 -0.13 17.94
N PRO A 111 -8.48 -0.63 18.42
CA PRO A 111 -7.71 0.08 19.43
C PRO A 111 -7.23 1.43 18.88
N ASN A 112 -7.12 2.44 19.73
CA ASN A 112 -6.69 3.80 19.35
C ASN A 112 -7.59 4.55 18.34
N ALA A 113 -8.78 4.01 18.02
CA ALA A 113 -9.72 4.69 17.15
C ALA A 113 -10.44 5.87 17.84
N GLN A 114 -10.57 6.97 17.11
CA GLN A 114 -11.27 8.17 17.56
C GLN A 114 -12.49 8.43 16.69
N ARG A 115 -13.62 8.74 17.32
CA ARG A 115 -14.85 9.06 16.59
C ARG A 115 -14.94 10.57 16.38
N LEU A 116 -15.04 11.00 15.14
CA LEU A 116 -15.25 12.39 14.77
C LEU A 116 -16.70 12.61 14.32
N ASN A 117 -17.33 13.67 14.80
CA ASN A 117 -18.65 14.08 14.30
C ASN A 117 -18.45 14.80 12.95
N ARG A 118 -19.08 14.28 11.88
CA ARG A 118 -18.96 14.84 10.54
C ARG A 118 -19.49 16.27 10.41
N GLY A 119 -20.69 16.55 10.95
CA GLY A 119 -21.33 17.87 10.87
C GLY A 119 -21.26 18.48 9.47
N ASN A 120 -20.92 19.77 9.39
CA ASN A 120 -20.78 20.51 8.14
C ASN A 120 -19.37 20.45 7.51
N TYR A 121 -18.49 19.58 7.99
CA TYR A 121 -17.16 19.48 7.40
C TYR A 121 -17.23 19.00 5.95
N VAL A 122 -16.49 19.63 5.06
CA VAL A 122 -16.29 19.13 3.69
C VAL A 122 -15.30 17.96 3.71
N MET A 123 -15.37 17.03 2.75
CA MET A 123 -14.50 15.85 2.79
C MET A 123 -13.02 16.21 2.66
N SER A 124 -12.71 17.16 1.78
CA SER A 124 -11.34 17.67 1.59
C SER A 124 -10.75 18.26 2.87
N GLN A 125 -11.55 19.02 3.63
CA GLN A 125 -11.13 19.60 4.92
C GLN A 125 -10.88 18.51 5.97
N LEU A 126 -11.73 17.49 6.01
CA LEU A 126 -11.56 16.38 6.95
C LEU A 126 -10.29 15.58 6.64
N VAL A 127 -10.03 15.27 5.37
CA VAL A 127 -8.79 14.60 4.95
C VAL A 127 -7.57 15.45 5.28
N GLN A 128 -7.61 16.76 5.01
CA GLN A 128 -6.52 17.67 5.37
C GLN A 128 -6.27 17.73 6.87
N ALA A 129 -7.33 17.72 7.69
CA ALA A 129 -7.21 17.69 9.14
C ALA A 129 -6.62 16.36 9.64
N CYS A 130 -7.02 15.22 9.05
CA CYS A 130 -6.46 13.91 9.39
C CYS A 130 -4.97 13.86 9.06
N VAL A 131 -4.58 14.29 7.87
CA VAL A 131 -3.19 14.39 7.44
C VAL A 131 -2.37 15.31 8.36
N ALA A 132 -2.93 16.44 8.80
CA ALA A 132 -2.21 17.38 9.67
C ALA A 132 -2.03 16.87 11.11
N ASN A 133 -2.81 15.86 11.53
CA ASN A 133 -2.72 15.22 12.86
C ASN A 133 -2.02 13.85 12.81
N ASP A 134 -1.38 13.52 11.68
CA ASP A 134 -0.71 12.23 11.45
C ASP A 134 -1.64 11.03 11.73
N VAL A 135 -2.90 11.15 11.32
CA VAL A 135 -3.88 10.04 11.30
C VAL A 135 -3.47 9.08 10.19
N THR A 136 -3.39 7.79 10.52
CA THR A 136 -2.99 6.74 9.57
C THR A 136 -4.15 6.35 8.68
N ASP A 137 -5.34 6.16 9.28
CA ASP A 137 -6.49 5.59 8.60
C ASP A 137 -7.76 6.41 8.89
N LEU A 138 -8.56 6.61 7.84
CA LEU A 138 -9.83 7.32 7.93
C LEU A 138 -10.96 6.39 7.48
N ILE A 139 -11.77 5.97 8.43
CA ILE A 139 -12.93 5.11 8.17
C ILE A 139 -14.18 5.99 8.02
N ILE A 140 -14.81 5.94 6.86
CA ILE A 140 -16.07 6.63 6.57
C ILE A 140 -17.19 5.60 6.41
N ILE A 141 -18.24 5.74 7.22
CA ILE A 141 -19.39 4.85 7.19
C ILE A 141 -20.59 5.56 6.58
N HIS A 142 -21.21 4.89 5.62
CA HIS A 142 -22.45 5.29 4.98
C HIS A 142 -23.57 4.30 5.30
N GLU A 143 -24.78 4.83 5.39
CA GLU A 143 -25.99 4.06 5.64
C GLU A 143 -26.98 4.20 4.49
N HIS A 144 -27.86 3.21 4.37
CA HIS A 144 -29.07 3.29 3.56
C HIS A 144 -30.29 3.16 4.47
N ARG A 145 -31.07 4.24 4.59
CA ARG A 145 -32.32 4.27 5.40
C ARG A 145 -32.13 3.77 6.85
N GLY A 146 -31.05 4.18 7.50
CA GLY A 146 -30.76 3.79 8.88
C GLY A 146 -29.97 2.49 9.02
N ASP A 147 -29.77 1.74 7.94
CA ASP A 147 -28.96 0.51 7.96
C ASP A 147 -27.53 0.81 7.47
N PRO A 148 -26.50 0.66 8.32
CA PRO A 148 -25.11 0.86 7.91
C PRO A 148 -24.71 -0.23 6.91
N GLY A 149 -24.38 0.16 5.68
CA GLY A 149 -24.15 -0.78 4.59
C GLY A 149 -22.82 -0.61 3.86
N ILE A 150 -22.25 0.59 3.88
CA ILE A 150 -21.02 0.90 3.14
C ILE A 150 -19.98 1.43 4.12
N LEU A 151 -18.80 0.83 4.09
CA LEU A 151 -17.63 1.28 4.83
C LEU A 151 -16.51 1.54 3.84
N ILE A 152 -15.89 2.72 3.96
CA ILE A 152 -14.73 3.14 3.18
C ILE A 152 -13.58 3.30 4.16
N MET A 153 -12.42 2.73 3.84
CA MET A 153 -11.18 2.79 4.62
C MET A 153 -10.04 3.15 3.68
#